data_AF-A0A2K1G727-F1
#
_entry.id   AF-A0A2K1G727-F1
#
_cell.length_a   1.000
_cell.length_b   1.000
_cell.length_c   1.000
_cell.angle_alpha   90.00
_cell.angle_beta   90.00
_cell.angle_gamma   90.00
#
_symmetry.space_group_name_H-M   'P 1'
#
loop_
_entity.id
_entity.type
_entity.pdbx_description
1 polymer ?
#
loop_
_entity_poly.entity_id
_entity_poly.type
_entity_poly.pdbx_seq_one_letter_code
_entity_poly.pdbx_strand_id
1 'polypeptide(L)' 'MAPRYSEIRCPMAVVAGREDRIVDPHAHAVQLHNAVAGSTLHLLAETGHMPQHARPDAVMAAIERVERAMTGTSAHAEA' A
#
# COMPACT_ATOMS: atom_id res chain seq x y z
N MET A 1 7.97 -10.13 -10.49
CA MET A 1 6.83 -10.09 -9.56
C MET A 1 6.41 -11.51 -9.18
N ALA A 2 5.81 -11.72 -8.01
CA ALA A 2 5.34 -13.05 -7.61
C ALA A 2 4.02 -13.43 -8.35
N PRO A 3 3.83 -14.70 -8.78
CA PRO A 3 2.70 -15.11 -9.62
C PRO A 3 1.31 -14.86 -9.02
N ARG A 4 1.22 -14.81 -7.68
CA ARG A 4 -0.07 -14.83 -6.95
C ARG A 4 -0.52 -13.46 -6.44
N TYR A 5 0.19 -12.37 -6.75
CA TYR A 5 -0.25 -11.04 -6.30
C TYR A 5 -1.60 -10.63 -6.88
N SER A 6 -1.89 -11.06 -8.11
CA SER A 6 -3.19 -10.84 -8.74
C SER A 6 -4.34 -11.61 -8.10
N GLU A 7 -4.10 -12.50 -7.13
CA GLU A 7 -5.12 -13.18 -6.34
C GLU A 7 -5.56 -12.38 -5.10
N ILE A 8 -4.83 -11.33 -4.73
CA ILE A 8 -5.14 -10.53 -3.53
C ILE A 8 -6.42 -9.72 -3.78
N ARG A 9 -7.39 -9.86 -2.87
CA ARG A 9 -8.71 -9.20 -2.95
C ARG A 9 -9.06 -8.34 -1.74
N CYS A 10 -8.35 -8.50 -0.63
CA CYS A 10 -8.58 -7.65 0.54
C CYS A 10 -8.09 -6.22 0.27
N PRO A 11 -8.66 -5.21 0.97
CA PRO A 11 -8.15 -3.85 0.94
C PRO A 11 -6.65 -3.82 1.26
N MET A 12 -5.86 -3.13 0.43
CA MET A 12 -4.40 -3.06 0.54
C MET A 12 -3.91 -1.64 0.28
N ALA A 13 -2.97 -1.19 1.10
CA ALA A 13 -2.18 0.02 0.85
C ALA A 13 -0.70 -0.33 0.75
N VAL A 14 -0.02 0.24 -0.26
CA VAL A 14 1.43 0.14 -0.46
C VAL A 14 2.05 1.49 -0.11
N VAL A 15 2.99 1.51 0.82
CA VAL A 15 3.69 2.73 1.26
C VAL A 15 5.19 2.54 1.05
N ALA A 16 5.82 3.48 0.35
CA ALA A 16 7.26 3.47 0.09
C ALA A 16 7.82 4.90 0.10
N GLY A 17 9.08 5.05 0.48
CA GLY A 17 9.81 6.31 0.27
C GLY A 17 10.21 6.46 -1.20
N ARG A 18 9.97 7.61 -1.81
CA ARG A 18 10.27 7.84 -3.23
C ARG A 18 11.77 7.89 -3.50
N GLU A 19 12.56 8.25 -2.51
CA GLU A 19 14.01 8.37 -2.57
C GLU A 19 14.72 7.19 -1.87
N ASP A 20 14.02 6.05 -1.74
CA ASP A 20 14.62 4.80 -1.26
C ASP A 20 15.81 4.39 -2.15
N ARG A 21 16.95 4.12 -1.50
CA ARG A 21 18.22 3.72 -2.14
C ARG A 21 18.54 2.24 -1.92
N ILE A 22 17.75 1.54 -1.11
CA ILE A 22 17.92 0.11 -0.80
C ILE A 22 17.00 -0.72 -1.68
N VAL A 23 15.74 -0.29 -1.83
CA VAL A 23 14.74 -0.96 -2.67
C VAL A 23 14.14 0.05 -3.64
N ASP A 24 14.31 -0.15 -4.94
CA ASP A 24 13.75 0.76 -5.95
C ASP A 24 12.20 0.80 -5.86
N PRO A 25 11.60 1.94 -5.52
CA PRO A 25 10.15 2.07 -5.39
C PRO A 25 9.40 1.76 -6.69
N HIS A 26 10.02 2.02 -7.84
CA HIS A 26 9.39 1.73 -9.13
C HIS A 26 9.42 0.23 -9.43
N ALA A 27 10.54 -0.45 -9.26
CA ALA A 27 10.64 -1.90 -9.47
C ALA A 27 9.81 -2.73 -8.47
N HIS A 28 9.52 -2.20 -7.28
CA HIS A 28 8.84 -2.94 -6.21
C HIS A 28 7.45 -2.40 -5.88
N ALA A 29 7.33 -1.19 -5.32
CA ALA A 29 6.06 -0.67 -4.81
C ALA A 29 5.06 -0.38 -5.93
N VAL A 30 5.49 0.31 -7.00
CA VAL A 30 4.64 0.61 -8.17
C VAL A 30 4.24 -0.67 -8.89
N GLN A 31 5.18 -1.58 -9.05
CA GLN A 31 4.95 -2.88 -9.68
C GLN A 31 3.96 -3.72 -8.85
N LEU A 32 4.11 -3.80 -7.52
CA LEU A 32 3.15 -4.45 -6.64
C LEU A 32 1.74 -3.85 -6.77
N HIS A 33 1.64 -2.51 -6.76
CA HIS A 33 0.37 -1.83 -6.94
C HIS A 33 -0.30 -2.18 -8.28
N ASN A 34 0.47 -2.24 -9.37
CA ASN A 34 -0.02 -2.64 -10.69
C ASN A 34 -0.51 -4.10 -10.73
N ALA A 35 0.07 -4.99 -9.91
CA ALA A 35 -0.34 -6.39 -9.85
C ALA A 35 -1.55 -6.65 -8.93
N VAL A 36 -1.76 -5.82 -7.91
CA VAL A 36 -2.85 -5.98 -6.94
C VAL A 36 -3.99 -5.01 -7.25
N ALA A 37 -5.04 -5.53 -7.88
CA ALA A 37 -6.23 -4.75 -8.20
C ALA A 37 -6.86 -4.15 -6.94
N GLY A 38 -7.18 -2.85 -6.99
CA GLY A 38 -7.81 -2.13 -5.88
C GLY A 38 -6.88 -1.72 -4.75
N SER A 39 -5.57 -1.98 -4.85
CA SER A 39 -4.59 -1.43 -3.90
C SER A 39 -4.45 0.08 -4.04
N THR A 40 -4.02 0.78 -2.98
CA THR A 40 -3.57 2.17 -3.05
C THR A 40 -2.05 2.25 -3.01
N LEU A 41 -1.47 3.28 -3.62
CA LEU A 41 -0.03 3.53 -3.61
C LEU A 41 0.29 4.90 -3.01
N HIS A 42 1.19 4.91 -2.04
CA HIS A 42 1.70 6.10 -1.35
C HIS A 42 3.22 6.17 -1.49
N LEU A 43 3.68 6.88 -2.53
CA LEU A 43 5.10 7.23 -2.68
C LEU A 43 5.37 8.54 -1.94
N LEU A 44 6.05 8.44 -0.81
CA LEU A 44 6.32 9.58 0.06
C LEU A 44 7.54 10.33 -0.46
N ALA A 45 7.34 11.59 -0.85
CA ALA A 45 8.44 12.47 -1.23
C ALA A 45 9.38 12.71 -0.04
N GLU A 46 10.64 12.96 -0.35
CA GLU A 46 11.71 13.26 0.60
C GLU A 46 11.87 12.16 1.68
N THR A 47 11.60 10.90 1.32
CA THR A 47 11.58 9.76 2.23
C THR A 47 12.38 8.60 1.65
N GLY A 48 13.31 8.07 2.46
CA GLY A 48 14.12 6.90 2.11
C GLY A 48 13.48 5.56 2.52
N HIS A 49 14.33 4.58 2.80
CA HIS A 49 13.93 3.18 2.98
C HIS A 49 12.96 2.88 4.14
N MET A 50 12.97 3.71 5.19
CA MET A 50 12.24 3.44 6.43
C MET A 50 11.09 4.44 6.63
N PRO A 51 10.05 4.45 5.77
CA PRO A 51 8.96 5.42 5.84
C PRO A 51 8.22 5.38 7.19
N GLN A 52 8.15 4.23 7.86
CA GLN A 52 7.57 4.10 9.19
C GLN A 52 8.35 4.84 10.30
N HIS A 53 9.64 5.09 10.09
CA HIS A 53 10.43 5.92 11.01
C HIS A 53 10.43 7.39 10.60
N ALA A 54 10.53 7.67 9.30
CA ALA A 54 10.65 9.03 8.78
C ALA A 54 9.31 9.78 8.73
N ARG A 55 8.22 9.06 8.39
CA ARG A 55 6.88 9.59 8.12
C ARG A 55 5.80 8.73 8.80
N PRO A 56 5.86 8.57 10.14
CA PRO A 56 4.91 7.74 10.89
C PRO A 56 3.46 8.19 10.72
N ASP A 57 3.22 9.49 10.56
CA ASP A 57 1.93 10.11 10.25
C ASP A 57 1.31 9.53 8.97
N ALA A 58 2.09 9.45 7.90
CA ALA A 58 1.63 8.97 6.61
C ALA A 58 1.33 7.46 6.64
N VAL A 59 2.13 6.69 7.39
CA VAL A 59 1.92 5.26 7.59
C VAL A 59 0.66 4.99 8.40
N MET A 60 0.44 5.69 9.51
CA MET A 60 -0.78 5.57 10.31
C MET A 60 -2.03 5.93 9.50
N ALA A 61 -1.97 7.02 8.72
CA ALA A 61 -3.07 7.40 7.84
C ALA A 61 -3.38 6.33 6.76
N ALA A 62 -2.37 5.60 6.27
CA ALA A 62 -2.57 4.48 5.35
C ALA A 62 -3.27 3.30 6.04
N ILE A 63 -2.87 2.96 7.26
CA ILE A 63 -3.48 1.91 8.09
C ILE A 63 -4.96 2.21 8.32
N GLU A 64 -5.30 3.41 8.77
CA GLU A 64 -6.70 3.79 9.01
C GLU A 64 -7.57 3.76 7.74
N ARG A 65 -6.99 4.05 6.55
CA ARG A 65 -7.72 3.92 5.28
C ARG A 65 -8.04 2.46 4.98
N VAL A 66 -7.09 1.56 5.21
CA VAL A 66 -7.31 0.11 5.05
C VAL A 66 -8.39 -0.37 6.02
N GLU A 67 -8.30 0.03 7.30
CA GLU A 67 -9.32 -0.29 8.32
C GLU A 67 -10.72 0.15 7.87
N ARG A 68 -10.88 1.42 7.45
CA ARG A 68 -12.16 1.94 6.94
C ARG A 68 -12.68 1.15 5.74
N ALA A 69 -11.80 0.76 4.81
CA ALA A 69 -12.18 -0.03 3.64
C ALA A 69 -12.62 -1.46 4.02
N MET A 70 -12.03 -2.05 5.06
CA MET A 70 -12.47 -3.36 5.56
C MET A 70 -13.85 -3.26 6.22
N THR A 71 -14.10 -2.27 7.07
CA THR A 71 -15.40 -2.10 7.74
C THR A 71 -16.51 -1.70 6.76
N GLY A 72 -16.20 -0.93 5.72
CA GLY A 72 -17.17 -0.55 4.68
C GLY A 72 -17.56 -1.68 3.73
N THR A 73 -16.70 -2.69 3.54
CA THR A 73 -16.97 -3.85 2.67
C THR A 73 -17.94 -4.84 3.33
N SER A 74 -18.00 -4.89 4.66
CA SER A 74 -18.89 -5.78 5.42
C SER A 74 -20.39 -5.50 5.22
N ALA A 75 -20.77 -4.31 4.74
CA ALA A 75 -22.17 -3.92 4.53
C ALA A 75 -22.79 -4.47 3.22
N HIS A 76 -22.01 -5.14 2.36
CA HIS A 76 -22.48 -5.61 1.05
C HIS A 76 -22.45 -7.15 0.91
N ALA A 77 -22.31 -7.89 2.02
CA ALA A 77 -22.25 -9.35 2.03
C ALA A 77 -23.54 -10.04 2.53
N GLU A 78 -24.59 -9.30 2.87
CA GLU A 78 -25.91 -9.85 3.24
C GLU A 78 -27.03 -9.15 2.44
N ALA A 79 -27.31 -9.67 1.23
CA ALA A 79 -28.56 -9.44 0.50
C ALA A 79 -28.79 -10.58 -0.50
#